data_AF-A0A1G8C967-F1
#
_entry.id   AF-A0A1G8C967-F1
#
_cell.length_a   1.000
_cell.length_b   1.000
_cell.length_c   1.000
_cell.angle_alpha   90.00
_cell.angle_beta   90.00
_cell.angle_gamma   90.00
#
_symmetry.space_group_name_H-M   'P 1'
#
loop_
_entity.id
_entity.type
_entity.pdbx_description
1 polymer ?
#
loop_
_entity_poly.entity_id
_entity_poly.type
_entity_poly.pdbx_seq_one_letter_code
_entity_poly.pdbx_strand_id
1 'polypeptide(L)'
;MDIERVRRKRQKNVQEQTLLRQEALLRAATFYRDNPDRIPLALRQYALGQAIDWDRSIIMELDANIYGGYWVSGMLLTQEHRFIEFDLSTNEDHSALDDSAKVIWLDVSAQTSTSRHLRGTGISKGAMALEIQATLNNEDEPDA
;
A
#
# COMPACT_ATOMS: atom_id res chain seq x y z
N MET A 1 -19.52 -13.67 4.69
CA MET A 1 -19.18 -14.42 3.45
C MET A 1 -17.89 -15.19 3.73
N ASP A 2 -17.83 -16.49 3.45
CA ASP A 2 -16.63 -17.29 3.72
C ASP A 2 -15.56 -17.03 2.64
N ILE A 3 -14.46 -16.40 3.03
CA ILE A 3 -13.40 -15.97 2.10
C ILE A 3 -12.67 -17.15 1.46
N GLU A 4 -12.54 -18.27 2.18
CA GLU A 4 -11.90 -19.49 1.67
C GLU A 4 -12.76 -20.15 0.59
N ARG A 5 -14.09 -20.12 0.78
CA ARG A 5 -15.04 -20.54 -0.26
C ARG A 5 -14.95 -19.66 -1.51
N VAL A 6 -14.80 -18.34 -1.34
CA VAL A 6 -14.67 -17.41 -2.48
C VAL A 6 -13.36 -17.64 -3.23
N ARG A 7 -12.23 -17.85 -2.54
CA ARG A 7 -10.92 -18.13 -3.15
C ARG A 7 -10.96 -19.33 -4.11
N ARG A 8 -11.61 -20.42 -3.70
CA ARG A 8 -11.73 -21.69 -4.46
C ARG A 8 -12.64 -21.60 -5.69
N LYS A 9 -13.46 -20.56 -5.81
CA LYS A 9 -14.43 -20.42 -6.90
C LYS A 9 -13.74 -20.03 -8.22
N ARG A 10 -14.01 -20.77 -9.30
CA ARG A 10 -13.41 -20.54 -10.64
C ARG A 10 -13.85 -19.21 -11.28
N GLN A 11 -15.12 -18.84 -11.16
CA GLN A 11 -15.66 -17.56 -11.63
C GLN A 11 -16.19 -16.76 -10.45
N LYS A 12 -15.61 -15.58 -10.24
CA LYS A 12 -15.92 -14.68 -9.12
C LYS A 12 -16.72 -13.49 -9.64
N ASN A 13 -17.79 -13.13 -8.96
CA ASN A 13 -18.54 -11.90 -9.27
C ASN A 13 -17.78 -10.66 -8.74
N VAL A 14 -18.25 -9.46 -9.09
CA VAL A 14 -17.58 -8.19 -8.72
C VAL A 14 -17.46 -8.01 -7.20
N GLN A 15 -18.46 -8.45 -6.43
CA GLN A 15 -18.43 -8.36 -4.96
C GLN A 15 -17.37 -9.30 -4.37
N GLU A 16 -17.30 -10.53 -4.86
CA GLU A 16 -16.31 -11.54 -4.48
C GLU A 16 -14.89 -11.09 -4.83
N GLN A 17 -14.68 -10.48 -6.00
CA GLN A 17 -13.39 -9.91 -6.39
C GLN A 17 -13.00 -8.70 -5.53
N THR A 18 -13.98 -7.87 -5.14
CA THR A 18 -13.76 -6.71 -4.26
C THR A 18 -13.37 -7.18 -2.86
N LEU A 19 -14.08 -8.18 -2.32
CA LEU A 19 -13.76 -8.77 -1.02
C LEU A 19 -12.33 -9.30 -0.96
N LEU A 20 -11.87 -10.01 -2.00
CA LEU A 20 -10.49 -10.53 -2.04
C LEU A 20 -9.44 -9.42 -2.17
N ARG A 21 -9.72 -8.37 -2.95
CA ARG A 21 -8.80 -7.22 -3.07
C ARG A 21 -8.68 -6.48 -1.75
N GLN A 22 -9.80 -6.24 -1.06
CA GLN A 22 -9.81 -5.60 0.25
C GLN A 22 -9.06 -6.45 1.28
N GLU A 23 -9.30 -7.75 1.32
CA GLU A 23 -8.60 -8.65 2.23
C GLU A 23 -7.09 -8.68 1.95
N ALA A 24 -6.68 -8.76 0.67
CA ALA A 24 -5.26 -8.74 0.30
C ALA A 24 -4.59 -7.44 0.73
N LEU A 25 -5.24 -6.29 0.49
CA LEU A 25 -4.73 -4.99 0.88
C LEU A 25 -4.64 -4.83 2.40
N LEU A 26 -5.67 -5.26 3.13
CA LEU A 26 -5.67 -5.24 4.60
C LEU A 26 -4.55 -6.11 5.16
N ARG A 27 -4.37 -7.32 4.63
CA ARG A 27 -3.27 -8.21 5.04
C ARG A 27 -1.91 -7.58 4.78
N ALA A 28 -1.71 -6.95 3.61
CA ALA A 28 -0.46 -6.27 3.30
C ALA A 28 -0.20 -5.09 4.24
N ALA A 29 -1.19 -4.22 4.42
CA ALA A 29 -1.09 -3.06 5.31
C ALA A 29 -0.78 -3.46 6.76
N THR A 30 -1.51 -4.46 7.28
CA THR A 30 -1.31 -5.00 8.64
C THR A 30 0.07 -5.64 8.77
N PHE A 31 0.47 -6.46 7.78
CA PHE A 31 1.76 -7.13 7.81
C PHE A 31 2.93 -6.14 7.93
N TYR A 32 2.93 -5.07 7.13
CA TYR A 32 4.02 -4.09 7.18
C TYR A 32 3.97 -3.21 8.43
N ARG A 33 2.78 -2.92 8.95
CA ARG A 33 2.61 -2.19 10.22
C ARG A 33 3.14 -3.00 11.41
N ASP A 34 2.80 -4.29 11.47
CA ASP A 34 3.22 -5.18 12.55
C ASP A 34 4.68 -5.63 12.43
N ASN A 35 5.27 -5.50 11.23
CA ASN A 35 6.63 -5.94 10.94
C ASN A 35 7.42 -4.83 10.21
N PRO A 36 7.69 -3.69 10.87
CA PRO A 36 8.36 -2.55 10.22
C PRO A 36 9.75 -2.88 9.69
N ASP A 37 10.43 -3.89 10.25
CA ASP A 37 11.74 -4.36 9.76
C ASP A 37 11.66 -5.14 8.44
N ARG A 38 10.45 -5.49 7.97
CA ARG A 38 10.23 -6.03 6.63
C ARG A 38 10.15 -4.95 5.56
N ILE A 39 10.04 -3.69 5.95
CA ILE A 39 10.13 -2.54 5.04
C ILE A 39 11.62 -2.25 4.82
N PRO A 40 12.10 -2.23 3.54
CA PRO A 40 13.48 -1.90 3.22
C PRO A 40 13.94 -0.63 3.92
N LEU A 41 15.13 -0.67 4.53
CA LEU A 41 15.63 0.42 5.35
C LEU A 41 15.82 1.71 4.53
N ALA A 42 16.27 1.60 3.28
CA ALA A 42 16.36 2.73 2.36
C ALA A 42 15.02 3.45 2.17
N LEU A 43 13.92 2.69 2.00
CA LEU A 43 12.57 3.25 1.90
C LEU A 43 12.14 3.89 3.23
N ARG A 44 12.37 3.22 4.37
CA ARG A 44 12.01 3.77 5.69
C ARG A 44 12.67 5.11 5.96
N GLN A 45 13.98 5.20 5.70
CA GLN A 45 14.77 6.41 5.91
C GLN A 45 14.38 7.52 4.93
N TYR A 46 14.21 7.18 3.65
CA TYR A 46 13.80 8.16 2.65
C TYR A 46 12.43 8.76 2.97
N ALA A 47 11.44 7.92 3.28
CA ALA A 47 10.10 8.36 3.64
C ALA A 47 10.08 9.21 4.92
N LEU A 48 10.90 8.87 5.92
CA LEU A 48 11.03 9.67 7.13
C LEU A 48 11.55 11.09 6.80
N GLY A 49 12.51 11.20 5.87
CA GLY A 49 12.97 12.48 5.33
C GLY A 49 11.90 13.27 4.58
N GLN A 50 10.86 12.60 4.08
CA GLN A 50 9.66 13.20 3.46
C GLN A 50 8.53 13.48 4.47
N ALA A 51 8.83 13.42 5.78
CA ALA A 51 7.86 13.58 6.86
C ALA A 51 6.69 12.58 6.82
N ILE A 52 6.94 11.34 6.36
CA ILE A 52 5.99 10.24 6.46
C ILE A 52 6.00 9.68 7.88
N ASP A 53 4.80 9.58 8.46
CA ASP A 53 4.56 8.89 9.73
C ASP A 53 4.17 7.44 9.44
N TRP A 54 5.07 6.49 9.72
CA TRP A 54 4.87 5.07 9.45
C TRP A 54 3.77 4.42 10.30
N ASP A 55 3.50 4.96 11.49
CA ASP A 55 2.48 4.41 12.39
C ASP A 55 1.07 4.72 11.88
N ARG A 56 0.92 5.81 11.14
CA ARG A 56 -0.36 6.27 10.56
C ARG A 56 -0.49 6.03 9.06
N SER A 57 0.61 5.76 8.37
CA SER A 57 0.62 5.43 6.94
C SER A 57 0.42 3.93 6.69
N ILE A 58 0.04 3.57 5.47
CA ILE A 58 -0.03 2.16 5.06
C ILE A 58 0.75 1.94 3.76
N ILE A 59 1.45 0.81 3.68
CA ILE A 59 2.00 0.30 2.42
C ILE A 59 0.86 -0.42 1.70
N MET A 60 0.54 0.03 0.49
CA MET A 60 -0.48 -0.59 -0.34
C MET A 60 0.11 -1.71 -1.19
N GLU A 61 1.29 -1.46 -1.76
CA GLU A 61 2.07 -2.38 -2.58
C GLU A 61 3.55 -2.14 -2.30
N LEU A 62 4.33 -3.22 -2.29
CA LEU A 62 5.78 -3.17 -2.13
C LEU A 62 6.38 -4.34 -2.90
N ASP A 63 7.24 -4.01 -3.84
CA ASP A 63 7.96 -4.92 -4.70
C ASP A 63 9.45 -4.63 -4.64
N ALA A 64 10.27 -5.68 -4.69
CA ALA A 64 11.72 -5.56 -4.70
C ALA A 64 12.35 -6.53 -5.71
N ASN A 65 13.41 -6.09 -6.38
CA ASN A 65 14.25 -6.90 -7.28
C ASN A 65 13.52 -7.59 -8.46
N ILE A 66 12.37 -7.07 -8.87
CA ILE A 66 11.66 -7.60 -10.03
C ILE A 66 12.48 -7.21 -11.26
N TYR A 67 13.23 -8.12 -11.92
CA TYR A 67 14.03 -7.88 -13.16
C TYR A 67 15.55 -7.65 -13.01
N GLY A 68 16.19 -8.11 -11.92
CA GLY A 68 17.63 -8.39 -11.93
C GLY A 68 18.58 -7.25 -11.58
N GLY A 69 18.11 -6.27 -10.82
CA GLY A 69 18.95 -5.34 -10.06
C GLY A 69 18.30 -5.00 -8.72
N TYR A 70 18.81 -3.95 -8.05
CA TYR A 70 18.43 -3.61 -6.69
C TYR A 70 17.55 -2.38 -6.65
N TRP A 71 16.26 -2.61 -6.47
CA TRP A 71 15.29 -1.54 -6.32
C TRP A 71 14.13 -1.96 -5.44
N VAL A 72 13.46 -0.95 -4.92
CA VAL A 72 12.27 -1.03 -4.09
C VAL A 72 11.23 -0.10 -4.69
N SER A 73 10.10 -0.63 -5.12
CA SER A 73 9.02 0.14 -5.73
C SER A 73 7.66 -0.23 -5.14
N GLY A 74 6.68 0.63 -5.35
CA GLY A 74 5.33 0.40 -4.87
C GLY A 74 4.55 1.67 -4.63
N MET A 75 3.57 1.55 -3.75
CA MET A 75 2.63 2.63 -3.45
C MET A 75 2.31 2.64 -1.95
N LEU A 76 2.36 3.84 -1.35
CA LEU A 76 1.95 4.07 0.03
C LEU A 76 0.83 5.09 0.10
N LEU A 77 0.03 4.99 1.16
CA LEU A 77 -0.95 6.00 1.56
C LEU A 77 -0.42 6.67 2.83
N THR A 78 -0.17 7.97 2.75
CA THR A 78 0.39 8.75 3.86
C THR A 78 -0.65 9.00 4.95
N GLN A 79 -0.18 9.45 6.11
CA GLN A 79 -1.02 9.96 7.21
C GLN A 79 -1.95 11.12 6.81
N GLU A 80 -1.65 11.83 5.71
CA GLU A 80 -2.47 12.94 5.18
C GLU A 80 -3.40 12.50 4.04
N HIS A 81 -3.61 11.19 3.88
CA HIS A 81 -4.43 10.62 2.81
C HIS A 81 -3.90 10.91 1.41
N ARG A 82 -2.58 11.07 1.27
CA ARG A 82 -1.92 11.21 -0.04
C ARG A 82 -1.42 9.87 -0.53
N PHE A 83 -1.59 9.64 -1.82
CA PHE A 83 -1.09 8.45 -2.48
C PHE A 83 0.26 8.74 -3.11
N ILE A 84 1.30 8.08 -2.62
CA ILE A 84 2.66 8.24 -3.13
C ILE A 84 3.07 6.98 -3.88
N GLU A 85 3.38 7.13 -5.16
CA GLU A 85 4.07 6.13 -5.95
C GLU A 85 5.57 6.35 -5.80
N PHE A 86 6.31 5.27 -5.53
CA PHE A 86 7.75 5.34 -5.35
C PHE A 86 8.49 4.26 -6.14
N ASP A 87 9.68 4.60 -6.57
CA ASP A 87 10.67 3.69 -7.16
C ASP A 87 12.06 4.17 -6.72
N LEU A 88 12.73 3.35 -5.92
CA LEU A 88 14.00 3.65 -5.29
C LEU A 88 15.02 2.62 -5.76
N SER A 89 16.04 3.08 -6.48
CA SER A 89 17.24 2.27 -6.67
C SER A 89 18.06 2.24 -5.38
N THR A 90 18.50 1.05 -4.99
CA THR A 90 19.18 0.81 -3.71
C THR A 90 20.47 0.03 -3.90
N ASN A 91 21.23 -0.14 -2.83
CA ASN A 91 22.24 -1.20 -2.75
C ASN A 91 21.59 -2.60 -2.65
N GLU A 92 22.43 -3.64 -2.72
CA GLU A 92 22.02 -5.05 -2.78
C GLU A 92 21.15 -5.53 -1.61
N ASP A 93 21.41 -5.03 -0.40
CA ASP A 93 20.65 -5.39 0.79
C ASP A 93 19.50 -4.42 1.10
N HIS A 94 19.25 -3.46 0.20
CA HIS A 94 18.25 -2.40 0.33
C HIS A 94 18.40 -1.54 1.60
N SER A 95 19.61 -1.44 2.14
CA SER A 95 19.88 -0.64 3.34
C SER A 95 20.08 0.86 3.04
N ALA A 96 20.53 1.20 1.83
CA ALA A 96 20.77 2.58 1.41
C ALA A 96 20.32 2.81 -0.03
N LEU A 97 20.09 4.08 -0.37
CA LEU A 97 19.88 4.48 -1.77
C LEU A 97 21.19 4.33 -2.55
N ASP A 98 21.06 4.00 -3.83
CA ASP A 98 22.18 4.10 -4.75
C ASP A 98 22.39 5.58 -5.09
N ASP A 99 23.51 6.16 -4.64
CA ASP A 99 23.87 7.57 -4.85
C ASP A 99 23.92 7.97 -6.33
N SER A 100 24.11 7.01 -7.24
CA SER A 100 24.21 7.25 -8.67
C SER A 100 22.86 7.21 -9.40
N ALA A 101 21.80 6.79 -8.70
CA ALA A 101 20.53 6.44 -9.31
C ALA A 101 19.41 7.44 -9.00
N LYS A 102 18.36 7.39 -9.83
CA LYS A 102 17.21 8.28 -9.71
C LYS A 102 16.23 7.74 -8.68
N VAL A 103 15.73 8.63 -7.83
CA VAL A 103 14.57 8.38 -6.97
C VAL A 103 13.31 8.88 -7.65
N ILE A 104 12.28 8.03 -7.71
CA ILE A 104 10.90 8.41 -8.03
C ILE A 104 10.12 8.47 -6.72
N TRP A 105 9.49 9.60 -6.47
CA TRP A 105 8.62 9.85 -5.33
C TRP A 105 7.54 10.83 -5.76
N LEU A 106 6.38 10.31 -6.15
CA LEU A 106 5.34 11.09 -6.85
C LEU A 106 4.03 11.06 -6.09
N ASP A 107 3.48 12.24 -5.82
CA ASP A 107 2.10 12.37 -5.36
C ASP A 107 1.14 12.10 -6.53
N VAL A 108 0.53 10.93 -6.49
CA VAL A 108 -0.44 10.45 -7.49
C VAL A 108 -1.88 10.53 -6.96
N SER A 109 -2.13 11.31 -5.90
CA SER A 109 -3.46 11.42 -5.28
C SER A 109 -4.51 11.91 -6.27
N ALA A 110 -4.18 12.90 -7.10
CA ALA A 110 -5.08 13.42 -8.13
C ALA A 110 -5.43 12.40 -9.23
N GLN A 111 -4.56 11.40 -9.42
CA GLN A 111 -4.73 10.34 -10.42
C GLN A 111 -5.37 9.08 -9.82
N THR A 112 -5.39 8.98 -8.49
CA THR A 112 -5.88 7.81 -7.76
C THR A 112 -7.37 7.93 -7.53
N SER A 113 -8.17 7.04 -8.12
CA SER A 113 -9.60 7.00 -7.85
C SER A 113 -9.89 6.62 -6.40
N THR A 114 -10.70 7.42 -5.72
CA THR A 114 -11.25 7.17 -4.37
C THR A 114 -12.77 6.93 -4.41
N SER A 115 -13.31 6.54 -5.57
CA SER A 115 -14.74 6.28 -5.72
C SER A 115 -15.19 4.99 -5.05
N ARG A 116 -16.25 5.07 -4.25
CA ARG A 116 -16.97 3.91 -3.69
C ARG A 116 -17.91 3.22 -4.70
N HIS A 117 -18.12 3.83 -5.87
CA HIS A 117 -19.00 3.34 -6.91
C HIS A 117 -18.37 3.49 -8.31
N LEU A 118 -17.62 2.47 -8.73
CA LEU A 118 -17.13 2.30 -10.09
C LEU A 118 -17.96 1.23 -10.80
N ARG A 119 -18.59 1.62 -11.91
CA ARG A 119 -19.38 0.70 -12.74
C ARG A 119 -18.49 -0.47 -13.20
N GLY A 120 -18.91 -1.70 -12.90
CA GLY A 120 -18.20 -2.92 -13.29
C GLY A 120 -17.06 -3.35 -12.35
N THR A 121 -16.56 -2.46 -11.49
CA THR A 121 -15.41 -2.73 -10.60
C THR A 121 -15.76 -2.70 -9.12
N GLY A 122 -16.86 -2.02 -8.74
CA GLY A 122 -17.23 -1.83 -7.34
C GLY A 122 -16.47 -0.68 -6.70
N ILE A 123 -15.76 -0.94 -5.62
CA ILE A 123 -14.99 0.08 -4.88
C ILE A 123 -13.59 0.20 -5.49
N SER A 124 -13.07 1.42 -5.60
CA SER A 124 -11.71 1.67 -6.08
C SER A 124 -10.66 1.23 -5.07
N LYS A 125 -9.43 0.95 -5.52
CA LYS A 125 -8.32 0.60 -4.63
C LYS A 125 -8.00 1.74 -3.64
N GLY A 126 -8.04 3.00 -4.11
CA GLY A 126 -7.83 4.16 -3.24
C GLY A 126 -8.90 4.29 -2.16
N ALA A 127 -10.18 4.03 -2.48
CA ALA A 127 -11.25 4.04 -1.49
C ALA A 127 -11.06 2.93 -0.43
N MET A 128 -10.71 1.71 -0.86
CA MET A 128 -10.41 0.60 0.06
C MET A 128 -9.21 0.92 0.96
N ALA A 129 -8.18 1.57 0.42
CA ALA A 129 -6.98 1.95 1.19
C ALA A 129 -7.31 2.96 2.29
N LEU A 130 -8.14 3.97 1.99
CA LEU A 130 -8.59 4.95 2.97
C LEU A 130 -9.41 4.31 4.10
N GLU A 131 -10.33 3.40 3.77
CA GLU A 131 -11.11 2.64 4.76
C GLU A 131 -10.19 1.80 5.65
N ILE A 132 -9.23 1.08 5.07
CA ILE A 132 -8.28 0.26 5.84
C ILE A 132 -7.41 1.12 6.75
N GLN A 133 -6.92 2.26 6.28
CA GLN A 133 -6.12 3.17 7.09
C GLN A 133 -6.91 3.70 8.28
N ALA A 134 -8.17 4.12 8.06
CA ALA A 134 -9.04 4.58 9.14
C ALA A 134 -9.23 3.48 10.20
N THR A 135 -9.50 2.25 9.78
CA THR A 135 -9.64 1.10 10.70
C THR A 135 -8.36 0.85 11.48
N LEU A 136 -7.20 0.82 10.81
CA LEU A 136 -5.92 0.54 11.48
C LEU A 136 -5.45 1.69 12.39
N ASN A 137 -5.91 2.92 12.15
CA ASN A 137 -5.63 4.08 12.99
C ASN A 137 -6.67 4.26 14.11
N ASN A 138 -7.67 3.37 14.21
CA ASN A 138 -8.83 3.48 15.11
C ASN A 138 -9.66 4.77 14.89
N GLU A 139 -9.69 5.29 13.67
CA GLU A 139 -10.46 6.49 13.30
C GLU A 139 -11.92 6.15 12.92
N ASP A 140 -12.25 4.86 12.85
CA ASP A 140 -13.61 4.34 12.60
C ASP A 140 -14.47 4.19 13.87
N GLU A 141 -13.91 4.42 15.06
CA GLU A 141 -14.67 4.47 16.31
C GLU A 141 -15.10 5.93 16.58
N PRO A 142 -16.42 6.25 16.60
CA PRO A 142 -16.85 7.47 17.26
C PRO A 142 -16.53 7.32 18.75
N ASP A 143 -15.86 8.32 19.34
CA ASP A 143 -15.49 8.44 20.76
C ASP A 143 -16.43 7.62 21.68
N ALA A 144 -15.85 6.64 22.39
CA ALA A 144 -16.51 5.90 23.45
C ALA A 144 -16.76 6.77 24.69
#